data_AF-A0A3L9M437-F1
#
_entry.id   AF-A0A3L9M437-F1
#
_cell.length_a   1.000
_cell.length_b   1.000
_cell.length_c   1.000
_cell.angle_alpha   90.00
_cell.angle_beta   90.00
_cell.angle_gamma   90.00
#
_symmetry.space_group_name_H-M   'P 1'
#
loop_
_entity.id
_entity.type
_entity.pdbx_description
1 polymer ?
#
loop_
_entity_poly.entity_id
_entity_poly.type
_entity_poly.pdbx_seq_one_letter_code
_entity_poly.pdbx_strand_id
1 'polypeptide(L)'
;MNIVCPNCKHDQQFSVEVKDYKGYVCPSCHRYYKTDYKGLILDSDFTFEKKFSDLSKNVVTELNEKIRVKNKTYRIITIIERRDDSGTIHFEYVGLSDNDEDIYFSHAYDYFSQLQLIEEKDLEIIDENTVKFSRHKYKLEYIDQCKVENAVGFVFEDLTGATTNNTYIHSYNDNKFISEEHIDGNKEYYSGAYLSIDQFRLFFQNAKSVSYIGTEAQLLFFKLFGLVAIVLVSLFMLVNFNNLRKQKVSFDEKFTSAETTNQFIGQSFSLGGTTKKLVFDGISETNNKELNLWVKLVNEKTNEVRESKMLVHYDNNINYASGVTVEFCKIPAGTYHMVFETSSNLQEPINYDIDYRLVHGDINYFSLIIALGILFFAGYLIYNNKFLNDGSPFYSNLTHVSYDDILKLFNLKYIIIGGLLIFTAYTVYSNYLEECTTSTSLNYLEDHTYTGSRTHYYRSYSSDGSGHK
;
A
#
# COMPACT_ATOMS: atom_id res chain seq x y z
N MET A 1 22.42 -35.98 -22.34
CA MET A 1 23.85 -35.73 -22.61
C MET A 1 24.55 -35.23 -21.35
N ASN A 2 25.82 -35.58 -21.14
CA ASN A 2 26.66 -35.03 -20.06
C ASN A 2 27.83 -34.28 -20.71
N ILE A 3 28.18 -33.10 -20.18
CA ILE A 3 29.36 -32.33 -20.53
C ILE A 3 30.11 -31.90 -19.26
N VAL A 4 31.40 -32.23 -19.20
CA VAL A 4 32.25 -31.84 -18.08
C VAL A 4 33.13 -30.67 -18.52
N CYS A 5 33.12 -29.58 -17.75
CA CYS A 5 33.97 -28.44 -18.06
C CYS A 5 35.46 -28.81 -17.92
N PRO A 6 36.30 -28.59 -18.95
CA PRO A 6 37.72 -28.93 -18.88
C PRO A 6 38.47 -28.23 -17.74
N ASN A 7 38.07 -27.00 -17.39
CA ASN A 7 38.74 -26.16 -16.39
C ASN A 7 38.24 -26.39 -14.95
N CYS A 8 36.94 -26.26 -14.68
CA CYS A 8 36.42 -26.34 -13.32
C CYS A 8 35.87 -27.72 -12.93
N LYS A 9 35.84 -28.66 -13.89
CA LYS A 9 35.29 -30.02 -13.72
C LYS A 9 33.82 -30.05 -13.29
N HIS A 10 33.09 -28.94 -13.47
CA HIS A 10 31.64 -28.90 -13.33
C HIS A 10 31.00 -29.87 -14.33
N ASP A 11 30.21 -30.80 -13.82
CA ASP A 11 29.43 -31.77 -14.58
C ASP A 11 28.05 -31.17 -14.83
N GLN A 12 27.75 -30.90 -16.11
CA GLN A 12 26.45 -30.40 -16.53
C GLN A 12 25.69 -31.50 -17.28
N GLN A 13 24.53 -31.86 -16.75
CA GLN A 13 23.66 -32.86 -17.35
C GLN A 13 22.47 -32.21 -18.06
N PHE A 14 22.25 -32.66 -19.29
CA PHE A 14 21.09 -32.32 -20.09
C PHE A 14 20.28 -33.59 -20.34
N SER A 15 18.95 -33.48 -20.23
CA SER A 15 18.05 -34.60 -20.49
C SER A 15 17.81 -34.86 -21.99
N VAL A 16 18.26 -33.95 -22.84
CA VAL A 16 18.29 -34.07 -24.31
C VAL A 16 19.72 -34.30 -24.80
N GLU A 17 19.85 -34.79 -26.04
CA GLU A 17 21.11 -34.84 -26.77
C GLU A 17 21.22 -33.59 -27.64
N VAL A 18 22.34 -32.87 -27.56
CA VAL A 18 22.57 -31.64 -28.34
C VAL A 18 23.59 -31.94 -29.42
N LYS A 19 23.25 -31.63 -30.67
CA LYS A 19 24.06 -31.90 -31.85
C LYS A 19 24.45 -30.59 -32.54
N ASP A 20 25.46 -30.66 -33.40
CA ASP A 20 25.90 -29.56 -34.28
C ASP A 20 26.19 -28.20 -33.59
N TYR A 21 26.52 -28.20 -32.29
CA TYR A 21 26.95 -26.99 -31.59
C TYR A 21 28.41 -26.64 -31.95
N LYS A 22 28.70 -25.34 -32.06
CA LYS A 22 30.05 -24.80 -32.35
C LYS A 22 30.88 -24.57 -31.10
N GLY A 23 30.26 -24.61 -29.93
CA GLY A 23 30.96 -24.44 -28.67
C GLY A 23 30.08 -24.62 -27.44
N TYR A 24 30.72 -24.48 -26.29
CA TYR A 24 30.08 -24.60 -24.99
C TYR A 24 30.62 -23.55 -24.02
N VAL A 25 29.72 -22.94 -23.26
CA VAL A 25 30.06 -22.01 -22.19
C VAL A 25 29.66 -22.62 -20.86
N CYS A 26 30.65 -22.87 -20.00
CA CYS A 26 30.42 -23.51 -18.72
C CYS A 26 29.62 -22.59 -17.77
N PRO A 27 28.49 -23.03 -17.21
CA PRO A 27 27.68 -22.22 -16.31
C PRO A 27 28.35 -21.94 -14.94
N SER A 28 29.36 -22.72 -14.56
CA SER A 28 30.05 -22.57 -13.26
C SER A 28 31.23 -21.60 -13.31
N CYS A 29 32.02 -21.61 -14.40
CA CYS A 29 33.21 -20.76 -14.50
C CYS A 29 33.17 -19.75 -15.66
N HIS A 30 32.06 -19.69 -16.40
CA HIS A 30 31.80 -18.76 -17.50
C HIS A 30 32.88 -18.76 -18.59
N ARG A 31 33.57 -19.89 -18.76
CA ARG A 31 34.60 -20.04 -19.80
C ARG A 31 33.95 -20.61 -21.06
N TYR A 32 34.18 -19.92 -22.18
CA TYR A 32 33.76 -20.32 -23.51
C TYR A 32 34.84 -21.17 -24.17
N TYR A 33 34.40 -22.30 -24.70
CA TYR A 33 35.21 -23.22 -25.49
C TYR A 33 34.58 -23.41 -26.86
N LYS A 34 35.36 -23.23 -27.93
CA LYS A 34 34.98 -23.67 -29.27
C LYS A 34 35.27 -25.16 -29.44
N THR A 35 34.47 -25.81 -30.27
CA THR A 35 34.74 -27.17 -30.72
C THR A 35 34.30 -27.33 -32.17
N ASP A 36 35.10 -28.06 -32.94
CA ASP A 36 34.77 -28.49 -34.29
C ASP A 36 34.10 -29.89 -34.29
N TYR A 37 33.88 -30.46 -33.10
CA TYR A 37 33.49 -31.85 -32.94
C TYR A 37 31.96 -32.03 -32.93
N LYS A 38 31.46 -32.96 -33.76
CA LYS A 38 30.03 -33.24 -33.96
C LYS A 38 29.51 -34.47 -33.20
N GLY A 39 30.14 -34.88 -32.08
CA GLY A 39 29.81 -36.14 -31.37
C GLY A 39 30.14 -36.17 -29.87
N LEU A 40 30.35 -37.37 -29.30
CA LEU A 40 30.72 -37.61 -27.89
C LEU A 40 32.11 -37.04 -27.51
N ILE A 41 32.08 -35.99 -26.69
CA ILE A 41 33.20 -35.13 -26.25
C ILE A 41 34.33 -35.90 -25.55
N LEU A 42 35.58 -35.64 -25.95
CA LEU A 42 36.78 -35.85 -25.14
C LEU A 42 37.36 -34.51 -24.67
N ASP A 43 38.06 -34.49 -23.52
CA ASP A 43 38.70 -33.28 -22.94
C ASP A 43 39.65 -32.56 -23.93
N SER A 44 40.08 -33.21 -25.02
CA SER A 44 40.99 -32.70 -26.05
C SER A 44 40.35 -31.81 -27.12
N ASP A 45 39.02 -31.77 -27.21
CA ASP A 45 38.32 -31.20 -28.38
C ASP A 45 37.81 -29.77 -28.15
N PHE A 46 38.19 -29.17 -27.03
CA PHE A 46 37.80 -27.82 -26.62
C PHE A 46 38.95 -26.84 -26.67
N THR A 47 38.81 -25.81 -27.52
CA THR A 47 39.73 -24.68 -27.56
C THR A 47 39.16 -23.54 -26.73
N PHE A 48 39.88 -23.13 -25.69
CA PHE A 48 39.47 -21.98 -24.86
C PHE A 48 39.59 -20.68 -25.66
N GLU A 49 38.50 -19.91 -25.70
CA GLU A 49 38.45 -18.63 -26.39
C GLU A 49 38.50 -17.45 -25.42
N LYS A 50 37.52 -17.35 -24.53
CA LYS A 50 37.41 -16.25 -23.55
C LYS A 50 36.66 -16.67 -22.30
N LYS A 51 36.77 -15.84 -21.27
CA LYS A 51 35.95 -15.93 -20.06
C LYS A 51 34.96 -14.77 -20.05
N PHE A 52 33.68 -15.08 -19.93
CA PHE A 52 32.61 -14.11 -19.72
C PHE A 52 32.49 -13.70 -18.25
N SER A 53 31.77 -12.60 -18.00
CA SER A 53 31.30 -12.23 -16.67
C SER A 53 30.16 -13.16 -16.21
N ASP A 54 29.63 -12.93 -15.01
CA ASP A 54 28.43 -13.62 -14.55
C ASP A 54 27.18 -13.06 -15.25
N LEU A 55 26.12 -13.87 -15.35
CA LEU A 55 24.88 -13.46 -16.01
C LEU A 55 24.20 -12.35 -15.20
N SER A 56 23.59 -11.40 -15.89
CA SER A 56 22.76 -10.39 -15.26
C SER A 56 21.57 -11.01 -14.49
N LYS A 57 21.14 -10.36 -13.41
CA LYS A 57 20.09 -10.87 -12.50
C LYS A 57 18.69 -11.06 -13.12
N ASN A 58 18.49 -10.65 -14.36
CA ASN A 58 17.19 -10.64 -15.05
C ASN A 58 16.94 -11.88 -15.91
N VAL A 59 17.82 -12.88 -15.85
CA VAL A 59 17.60 -14.19 -16.46
C VAL A 59 16.38 -14.87 -15.83
N VAL A 60 15.48 -15.41 -16.65
CA VAL A 60 14.19 -15.96 -16.19
C VAL A 60 14.17 -17.49 -16.06
N THR A 61 15.27 -18.16 -16.41
CA THR A 61 15.35 -19.62 -16.55
C THR A 61 16.76 -20.13 -16.28
N GLU A 62 16.93 -21.44 -16.17
CA GLU A 62 18.23 -22.09 -16.03
C GLU A 62 18.43 -23.19 -17.08
N LEU A 63 19.69 -23.62 -17.27
CA LEU A 63 20.01 -24.73 -18.17
C LEU A 63 19.31 -26.02 -17.72
N ASN A 64 18.86 -26.82 -18.70
CA ASN A 64 18.11 -28.06 -18.56
C ASN A 64 16.70 -27.90 -17.94
N GLU A 65 16.23 -26.67 -17.72
CA GLU A 65 14.86 -26.41 -17.28
C GLU A 65 13.84 -26.95 -18.30
N LYS A 66 12.80 -27.62 -17.80
CA LYS A 66 11.72 -28.18 -18.62
C LYS A 66 10.66 -27.12 -18.90
N ILE A 67 10.53 -26.74 -20.17
CA ILE A 67 9.46 -25.85 -20.62
C ILE A 67 8.46 -26.60 -21.50
N ARG A 68 7.23 -26.10 -21.56
CA ARG A 68 6.17 -26.69 -22.40
C ARG A 68 5.55 -25.62 -23.27
N VAL A 69 5.58 -25.86 -24.58
CA VAL A 69 4.97 -24.98 -25.58
C VAL A 69 4.00 -25.81 -26.40
N LYS A 70 2.71 -25.44 -26.35
CA LYS A 70 1.62 -26.24 -26.91
C LYS A 70 1.68 -27.69 -26.36
N ASN A 71 1.84 -28.68 -27.23
CA ASN A 71 1.93 -30.10 -26.88
C ASN A 71 3.36 -30.64 -26.90
N LYS A 72 4.37 -29.77 -27.08
CA LYS A 72 5.79 -30.16 -27.13
C LYS A 72 6.50 -29.74 -25.85
N THR A 73 7.47 -30.57 -25.45
CA THR A 73 8.33 -30.33 -24.30
C THR A 73 9.71 -29.99 -24.81
N TYR A 74 10.32 -28.97 -24.23
CA TYR A 74 11.68 -28.55 -24.56
C TYR A 74 12.54 -28.44 -23.29
N ARG A 75 13.85 -28.46 -23.48
CA ARG A 75 14.87 -28.23 -22.46
C ARG A 75 15.70 -27.02 -22.84
N ILE A 76 15.85 -26.07 -21.93
CA ILE A 76 16.74 -24.93 -22.17
C ILE A 76 18.18 -25.41 -22.27
N ILE A 77 18.81 -25.23 -23.42
CA ILE A 77 20.18 -25.67 -23.70
C ILE A 77 21.16 -24.52 -23.83
N THR A 78 20.65 -23.30 -24.02
CA THR A 78 21.42 -22.09 -24.27
C THR A 78 20.75 -20.90 -23.62
N ILE A 79 21.56 -20.03 -23.01
CA ILE A 79 21.16 -18.70 -22.56
C ILE A 79 22.24 -17.73 -23.04
N ILE A 80 21.87 -16.69 -23.77
CA ILE A 80 22.78 -15.65 -24.26
C ILE A 80 22.29 -14.30 -23.74
N GLU A 81 23.21 -13.46 -23.30
CA GLU A 81 23.00 -12.07 -22.94
C GLU A 81 23.75 -11.21 -23.96
N ARG A 82 22.99 -10.43 -24.73
CA ARG A 82 23.54 -9.47 -25.69
C ARG A 82 23.33 -8.04 -25.21
N ARG A 83 24.23 -7.16 -25.64
CA ARG A 83 24.07 -5.72 -25.52
C ARG A 83 24.05 -5.09 -26.90
N ASP A 84 23.06 -4.23 -27.13
CA ASP A 84 22.97 -3.42 -28.34
C ASP A 84 23.85 -2.15 -28.25
N ASP A 85 23.93 -1.38 -29.32
CA ASP A 85 24.67 -0.11 -29.33
C ASP A 85 24.04 0.97 -28.43
N SER A 86 22.76 0.83 -28.05
CA SER A 86 22.08 1.71 -27.10
C SER A 86 22.44 1.42 -25.64
N GLY A 87 23.07 0.26 -25.38
CA GLY A 87 23.41 -0.24 -24.06
C GLY A 87 22.31 -1.09 -23.41
N THR A 88 21.21 -1.33 -24.10
CA THR A 88 20.12 -2.22 -23.70
C THR A 88 20.59 -3.67 -23.69
N ILE A 89 20.15 -4.42 -22.69
CA ILE A 89 20.48 -5.83 -22.51
C ILE A 89 19.31 -6.69 -22.98
N HIS A 90 19.61 -7.62 -23.87
CA HIS A 90 18.70 -8.58 -24.46
C HIS A 90 19.10 -9.99 -24.01
N PHE A 91 18.11 -10.79 -23.63
CA PHE A 91 18.32 -12.20 -23.32
C PHE A 91 17.73 -13.05 -24.44
N GLU A 92 18.46 -14.09 -24.81
CA GLU A 92 18.05 -15.09 -25.79
C GLU A 92 18.15 -16.48 -25.17
N TYR A 93 17.15 -17.31 -25.44
CA TYR A 93 17.07 -18.67 -24.92
C TYR A 93 16.78 -19.64 -26.06
N VAL A 94 17.51 -20.76 -26.08
CA VAL A 94 17.24 -21.87 -27.00
C VAL A 94 16.74 -23.06 -26.19
N GLY A 95 15.55 -23.54 -26.56
CA GLY A 95 14.97 -24.76 -26.05
C GLY A 95 15.02 -25.86 -27.10
N LEU A 96 15.52 -27.04 -26.73
CA LEU A 96 15.58 -28.21 -27.61
C LEU A 96 14.60 -29.29 -27.14
N SER A 97 13.84 -29.86 -28.06
CA SER A 97 12.93 -30.98 -27.77
C SER A 97 13.61 -32.34 -27.94
N ASP A 98 12.96 -33.40 -27.44
CA ASP A 98 13.43 -34.78 -27.63
C ASP A 98 13.46 -35.23 -29.11
N ASN A 99 12.80 -34.49 -30.01
CA ASN A 99 12.72 -34.75 -31.44
C ASN A 99 13.64 -33.86 -32.28
N ASP A 100 14.64 -33.21 -31.66
CA ASP A 100 15.60 -32.34 -32.35
C ASP A 100 14.95 -31.11 -33.02
N GLU A 101 13.87 -30.61 -32.42
CA GLU A 101 13.24 -29.36 -32.82
C GLU A 101 13.55 -28.26 -31.81
N ASP A 102 13.99 -27.11 -32.33
CA ASP A 102 14.30 -25.92 -31.55
C ASP A 102 13.09 -25.02 -31.32
N ILE A 103 13.16 -24.26 -30.23
CA ILE A 103 12.32 -23.11 -29.95
C ILE A 103 13.16 -21.99 -29.36
N TYR A 104 12.84 -20.76 -29.74
CA TYR A 104 13.62 -19.60 -29.35
C TYR A 104 12.74 -18.64 -28.53
N PHE A 105 13.35 -18.01 -27.55
CA PHE A 105 12.72 -16.95 -26.76
C PHE A 105 13.69 -15.79 -26.67
N SER A 106 13.16 -14.57 -26.70
CA SER A 106 13.95 -13.38 -26.43
C SER A 106 13.19 -12.42 -25.53
N HIS A 107 13.92 -11.71 -24.67
CA HIS A 107 13.33 -10.60 -23.91
C HIS A 107 14.34 -9.49 -23.63
N ALA A 108 13.82 -8.28 -23.52
CA ALA A 108 14.49 -7.12 -22.94
C ALA A 108 13.58 -6.47 -21.89
N TYR A 109 13.83 -5.22 -21.51
CA TYR A 109 12.99 -4.53 -20.53
C TYR A 109 11.60 -4.14 -21.07
N ASP A 110 11.49 -3.96 -22.38
CA ASP A 110 10.30 -3.45 -23.09
C ASP A 110 9.60 -4.47 -23.98
N TYR A 111 10.22 -5.63 -24.26
CA TYR A 111 9.60 -6.70 -25.04
C TYR A 111 9.86 -8.10 -24.48
N PHE A 112 8.94 -9.00 -24.79
CA PHE A 112 9.04 -10.43 -24.54
C PHE A 112 8.53 -11.16 -25.78
N SER A 113 9.27 -12.14 -26.28
CA SER A 113 8.93 -12.80 -27.54
C SER A 113 9.26 -14.28 -27.55
N GLN A 114 8.51 -15.00 -28.37
CA GLN A 114 8.78 -16.37 -28.77
C GLN A 114 9.01 -16.38 -30.27
N LEU A 115 10.04 -17.10 -30.73
CA LEU A 115 10.40 -17.21 -32.13
C LEU A 115 10.54 -18.67 -32.58
N GLN A 116 10.38 -18.86 -33.89
CA GLN A 116 10.59 -20.13 -34.57
C GLN A 116 11.36 -19.88 -35.87
N LEU A 117 12.40 -20.68 -36.10
CA LEU A 117 13.18 -20.64 -37.33
C LEU A 117 12.28 -20.92 -38.55
N ILE A 118 12.46 -20.15 -39.62
CA ILE A 118 11.80 -20.31 -40.90
C ILE A 118 12.85 -20.35 -42.02
N GLU A 119 12.54 -21.07 -43.10
CA GLU A 119 13.45 -21.14 -44.24
C GLU A 119 13.32 -19.88 -45.10
N GLU A 120 14.45 -19.37 -45.62
CA GLU A 120 14.47 -18.20 -46.52
C GLU A 120 13.56 -18.39 -47.74
N LYS A 121 13.43 -19.63 -48.26
CA LYS A 121 12.55 -19.96 -49.38
C LYS A 121 11.05 -19.70 -49.10
N ASP A 122 10.66 -19.64 -47.84
CA ASP A 122 9.29 -19.38 -47.41
C ASP A 122 8.99 -17.86 -47.35
N LEU A 123 10.01 -17.03 -47.53
CA LEU A 123 9.93 -15.57 -47.57
C LEU A 123 9.94 -15.06 -49.02
N GLU A 124 9.06 -14.10 -49.29
CA GLU A 124 9.05 -13.32 -50.52
C GLU A 124 9.57 -11.92 -50.18
N ILE A 125 10.81 -11.62 -50.55
CA ILE A 125 11.40 -10.28 -50.40
C ILE A 125 10.78 -9.39 -51.48
N ILE A 126 9.99 -8.40 -51.06
CA ILE A 126 9.33 -7.46 -51.97
C ILE A 126 10.28 -6.31 -52.30
N ASP A 127 10.90 -5.75 -51.26
CA ASP A 127 11.92 -4.71 -51.33
C ASP A 127 12.79 -4.75 -50.05
N GLU A 128 13.80 -3.86 -49.96
CA GLU A 128 14.75 -3.80 -48.84
C GLU A 128 14.06 -3.63 -47.46
N ASN A 129 12.87 -3.02 -47.43
CA ASN A 129 12.15 -2.70 -46.21
C ASN A 129 10.88 -3.55 -46.04
N THR A 130 10.59 -4.48 -46.96
CA THR A 130 9.32 -5.22 -46.95
C THR A 130 9.52 -6.68 -47.33
N VAL A 131 9.15 -7.56 -46.40
CA VAL A 131 9.11 -9.01 -46.64
C VAL A 131 7.67 -9.52 -46.55
N LYS A 132 7.39 -10.63 -47.22
CA LYS A 132 6.09 -11.30 -47.17
C LYS A 132 6.26 -12.75 -46.74
N PHE A 133 5.53 -13.11 -45.69
CA PHE A 133 5.50 -14.45 -45.10
C PHE A 133 4.06 -14.88 -44.88
N SER A 134 3.70 -16.11 -45.25
CA SER A 134 2.34 -16.66 -45.03
C SER A 134 1.21 -15.74 -45.52
N ARG A 135 1.38 -15.11 -46.70
CA ARG A 135 0.46 -14.14 -47.33
C ARG A 135 0.33 -12.78 -46.62
N HIS A 136 1.18 -12.48 -45.64
CA HIS A 136 1.12 -11.24 -44.89
C HIS A 136 2.39 -10.42 -45.13
N LYS A 137 2.27 -9.09 -45.17
CA LYS A 137 3.41 -8.18 -45.37
C LYS A 137 3.94 -7.70 -44.03
N TYR A 138 5.25 -7.69 -43.91
CA TYR A 138 5.99 -7.20 -42.75
C TYR A 138 6.92 -6.09 -43.22
N LYS A 139 7.01 -5.01 -42.45
CA LYS A 139 7.81 -3.83 -42.77
C LYS A 139 8.94 -3.66 -41.78
N LEU A 140 10.12 -3.34 -42.27
CA LEU A 140 11.29 -3.09 -41.46
C LEU A 140 11.02 -1.92 -40.51
N GLU A 141 11.25 -2.14 -39.22
CA GLU A 141 11.08 -1.12 -38.17
C GLU A 141 12.39 -0.89 -37.42
N TYR A 142 13.09 -1.97 -37.07
CA TYR A 142 14.32 -1.91 -36.27
C TYR A 142 15.48 -2.58 -36.97
N ILE A 143 16.66 -1.98 -36.80
CA ILE A 143 17.96 -2.55 -37.18
C ILE A 143 18.84 -2.40 -35.95
N ASP A 144 19.18 -3.50 -35.30
CA ASP A 144 20.06 -3.45 -34.14
C ASP A 144 21.36 -4.20 -34.43
N GLN A 145 22.44 -3.69 -33.84
CA GLN A 145 23.73 -4.37 -33.81
C GLN A 145 24.01 -4.75 -32.36
N CYS A 146 24.24 -6.05 -32.15
CA CYS A 146 24.34 -6.64 -30.83
C CYS A 146 25.68 -7.35 -30.66
N LYS A 147 26.21 -7.32 -29.43
CA LYS A 147 27.41 -8.06 -29.03
C LYS A 147 27.09 -8.96 -27.85
N VAL A 148 27.64 -10.17 -27.85
CA VAL A 148 27.50 -11.12 -26.75
C VAL A 148 28.32 -10.64 -25.54
N GLU A 149 27.63 -10.21 -24.49
CA GLU A 149 28.21 -9.87 -23.18
C GLU A 149 28.42 -11.12 -22.34
N ASN A 150 27.48 -12.08 -22.43
CA ASN A 150 27.56 -13.33 -21.69
C ASN A 150 26.80 -14.45 -22.39
N ALA A 151 27.13 -15.69 -22.02
CA ALA A 151 26.38 -16.87 -22.43
C ALA A 151 26.63 -18.01 -21.44
N VAL A 152 25.72 -18.99 -21.41
CA VAL A 152 25.90 -20.29 -20.77
C VAL A 152 25.22 -21.37 -21.60
N GLY A 153 25.77 -22.58 -21.57
CA GLY A 153 25.23 -23.74 -22.30
C GLY A 153 25.88 -23.95 -23.67
N PHE A 154 25.19 -24.70 -24.53
CA PHE A 154 25.66 -24.98 -25.89
C PHE A 154 25.42 -23.76 -26.78
N VAL A 155 26.33 -23.47 -27.70
CA VAL A 155 26.17 -22.35 -28.63
C VAL A 155 26.39 -22.79 -30.07
N PHE A 156 25.61 -22.19 -30.97
CA PHE A 156 25.52 -22.54 -32.39
C PHE A 156 26.15 -21.47 -33.30
N GLU A 157 26.72 -20.44 -32.69
CA GLU A 157 27.35 -19.28 -33.33
C GLU A 157 28.72 -18.97 -32.71
N ASP A 158 29.51 -18.14 -33.39
CA ASP A 158 30.71 -17.55 -32.80
C ASP A 158 30.35 -16.36 -31.89
N LEU A 159 30.53 -16.54 -30.58
CA LEU A 159 30.21 -15.52 -29.57
C LEU A 159 31.22 -14.36 -29.49
N THR A 160 32.19 -14.29 -30.40
CA THR A 160 33.17 -13.18 -30.46
C THR A 160 32.79 -12.10 -31.48
N GLY A 161 31.93 -12.44 -32.45
CA GLY A 161 31.43 -11.50 -33.46
C GLY A 161 30.34 -10.57 -32.93
N ALA A 162 30.12 -9.47 -33.65
CA ALA A 162 28.86 -8.73 -33.54
C ALA A 162 27.83 -9.36 -34.47
N THR A 163 26.58 -9.39 -34.04
CA THR A 163 25.44 -9.81 -34.86
C THR A 163 24.61 -8.59 -35.23
N THR A 164 23.93 -8.66 -36.36
CA THR A 164 22.96 -7.63 -36.79
C THR A 164 21.62 -8.29 -36.97
N ASN A 165 20.55 -7.68 -36.48
CA ASN A 165 19.19 -8.14 -36.69
C ASN A 165 18.35 -7.04 -37.35
N ASN A 166 17.52 -7.45 -38.30
CA ASN A 166 16.52 -6.60 -38.93
C ASN A 166 15.14 -7.12 -38.51
N THR A 167 14.37 -6.30 -37.80
CA THR A 167 13.03 -6.68 -37.33
C THR A 167 11.96 -6.08 -38.23
N TYR A 168 11.20 -6.94 -38.91
CA TYR A 168 10.08 -6.58 -39.75
C TYR A 168 8.75 -6.82 -39.01
N ILE A 169 7.99 -5.77 -38.74
CA ILE A 169 6.70 -5.86 -38.03
C ILE A 169 5.55 -6.09 -39.00
N HIS A 170 4.61 -6.95 -38.63
CA HIS A 170 3.43 -7.25 -39.43
C HIS A 170 2.55 -6.00 -39.62
N SER A 171 2.20 -5.68 -40.87
CA SER A 171 1.55 -4.40 -41.25
C SER A 171 0.19 -4.09 -40.60
N TYR A 172 -0.43 -5.05 -39.90
CA TYR A 172 -1.75 -4.90 -39.26
C TYR A 172 -1.83 -5.52 -37.85
N ASN A 173 -0.76 -6.14 -37.36
CA ASN A 173 -0.78 -6.88 -36.10
C ASN A 173 0.60 -6.86 -35.49
N ASP A 174 0.86 -5.80 -34.74
CA ASP A 174 2.20 -5.49 -34.24
C ASP A 174 2.74 -6.53 -33.27
N ASN A 175 1.90 -7.48 -32.80
CA ASN A 175 2.34 -8.63 -32.02
C ASN A 175 3.08 -9.70 -32.84
N LYS A 176 3.18 -9.57 -34.17
CA LYS A 176 3.88 -10.52 -35.03
C LYS A 176 5.01 -9.83 -35.78
N PHE A 177 6.14 -10.51 -35.89
CA PHE A 177 7.30 -9.99 -36.61
C PHE A 177 8.08 -11.10 -37.31
N ILE A 178 8.96 -10.69 -38.23
CA ILE A 178 10.03 -11.50 -38.80
C ILE A 178 11.35 -10.90 -38.35
N SER A 179 12.24 -11.70 -37.79
CA SER A 179 13.63 -11.32 -37.50
C SER A 179 14.52 -11.89 -38.61
N GLU A 180 15.27 -11.04 -39.31
CA GLU A 180 16.38 -11.45 -40.17
C GLU A 180 17.67 -11.23 -39.38
N GLU A 181 18.36 -12.31 -39.03
CA GLU A 181 19.56 -12.27 -38.18
C GLU A 181 20.80 -12.64 -38.97
N HIS A 182 21.83 -11.80 -38.87
CA HIS A 182 23.11 -11.97 -39.56
C HIS A 182 24.12 -12.47 -38.53
N ILE A 183 24.37 -13.77 -38.57
CA ILE A 183 25.18 -14.51 -37.58
C ILE A 183 26.26 -15.28 -38.33
N ASP A 184 27.52 -15.10 -37.94
CA ASP A 184 28.69 -15.73 -38.59
C ASP A 184 28.74 -15.51 -40.12
N GLY A 185 28.22 -14.38 -40.60
CA GLY A 185 28.12 -14.07 -42.04
C GLY A 185 27.02 -14.82 -42.80
N ASN A 186 26.19 -15.61 -42.11
CA ASN A 186 24.99 -16.24 -42.65
C ASN A 186 23.74 -15.45 -42.26
N LYS A 187 22.69 -15.58 -43.06
CA LYS A 187 21.38 -15.05 -42.75
C LYS A 187 20.47 -16.15 -42.25
N GLU A 188 19.83 -15.90 -41.11
CA GLU A 188 18.79 -16.74 -40.55
C GLU A 188 17.51 -15.94 -40.40
N TYR A 189 16.38 -16.62 -40.53
CA TYR A 189 15.08 -15.98 -40.49
C TYR A 189 14.22 -16.62 -39.41
N TYR A 190 13.56 -15.79 -38.62
CA TYR A 190 12.70 -16.24 -37.53
C TYR A 190 11.32 -15.60 -37.63
N SER A 191 10.27 -16.40 -37.50
CA SER A 191 8.93 -15.89 -37.27
C SER A 191 8.69 -15.75 -35.77
N GLY A 192 8.43 -14.51 -35.34
CA GLY A 192 8.28 -14.14 -33.94
C GLY A 192 6.87 -13.67 -33.58
N ALA A 193 6.53 -13.84 -32.31
CA ALA A 193 5.36 -13.23 -31.68
C ALA A 193 5.73 -12.58 -30.35
N TYR A 194 5.30 -11.33 -30.17
CA TYR A 194 5.38 -10.64 -28.88
C TYR A 194 4.33 -11.17 -27.92
N LEU A 195 4.71 -11.23 -26.65
CA LEU A 195 3.95 -11.79 -25.54
C LEU A 195 3.87 -10.77 -24.41
N SER A 196 2.82 -10.86 -23.58
CA SER A 196 2.87 -10.16 -22.29
C SER A 196 3.91 -10.82 -21.38
N ILE A 197 4.44 -10.05 -20.42
CA ILE A 197 5.38 -10.58 -19.42
C ILE A 197 4.83 -11.81 -18.68
N ASP A 198 3.52 -11.82 -18.39
CA ASP A 198 2.86 -12.95 -17.72
C ASP A 198 2.84 -14.19 -18.63
N GLN A 199 2.50 -14.02 -19.91
CA GLN A 199 2.50 -15.12 -20.88
C GLN A 199 3.91 -15.68 -21.08
N PHE A 200 4.92 -14.82 -21.14
CA PHE A 200 6.31 -15.22 -21.29
C PHE A 200 6.82 -16.01 -20.08
N ARG A 201 6.57 -15.51 -18.86
CA ARG A 201 6.96 -16.19 -17.62
C ARG A 201 6.25 -17.54 -17.45
N LEU A 202 5.08 -17.73 -18.04
CA LEU A 202 4.38 -19.01 -18.02
C LEU A 202 5.08 -20.13 -18.84
N PHE A 203 6.15 -19.85 -19.57
CA PHE A 203 6.96 -20.92 -20.16
C PHE A 203 7.95 -21.54 -19.17
N PHE A 204 8.48 -20.74 -18.24
CA PHE A 204 9.56 -21.10 -17.34
C PHE A 204 9.02 -21.44 -15.95
N GLN A 205 9.28 -22.65 -15.46
CA GLN A 205 8.93 -23.11 -14.12
C GLN A 205 9.56 -22.24 -13.03
N ASN A 206 10.81 -21.82 -13.22
CA ASN A 206 11.50 -20.94 -12.27
C ASN A 206 10.85 -19.55 -12.21
N ALA A 207 10.48 -18.97 -13.35
CA ALA A 207 9.73 -17.72 -13.35
C ALA A 207 8.33 -17.86 -12.73
N LYS A 208 7.65 -19.00 -12.95
CA LYS A 208 6.34 -19.30 -12.32
C LYS A 208 6.42 -19.38 -10.80
N SER A 209 7.42 -20.09 -10.26
CA SER A 209 7.57 -20.24 -8.81
C SER A 209 7.79 -18.88 -8.15
N VAL A 210 8.65 -18.04 -8.71
CA VAL A 210 8.88 -16.66 -8.25
C VAL A 210 7.60 -15.82 -8.31
N SER A 211 6.82 -15.92 -9.39
CA SER A 211 5.54 -15.20 -9.50
C SER A 211 4.52 -15.66 -8.46
N TYR A 212 4.40 -16.97 -8.23
CA TYR A 212 3.50 -17.56 -7.25
C TYR A 212 3.86 -17.11 -5.82
N ILE A 213 5.15 -17.18 -5.48
CA ILE A 213 5.69 -16.72 -4.19
C ILE A 213 5.44 -15.23 -3.99
N GLY A 214 5.55 -14.43 -5.06
CA GLY A 214 5.20 -13.02 -5.04
C GLY A 214 3.74 -12.77 -4.66
N THR A 215 2.80 -13.50 -5.27
CA THR A 215 1.38 -13.39 -4.94
C THR A 215 1.08 -13.82 -3.50
N GLU A 216 1.68 -14.93 -3.04
CA GLU A 216 1.54 -15.36 -1.64
C GLU A 216 2.05 -14.31 -0.66
N ALA A 217 3.21 -13.70 -0.95
CA ALA A 217 3.78 -12.65 -0.11
C ALA A 217 2.88 -11.42 -0.03
N GLN A 218 2.29 -10.99 -1.15
CA GLN A 218 1.33 -9.87 -1.18
C GLN A 218 0.14 -10.17 -0.28
N LEU A 219 -0.45 -11.37 -0.42
CA LEU A 219 -1.59 -11.77 0.39
C LEU A 219 -1.24 -11.80 1.87
N LEU A 220 -0.07 -12.35 2.22
CA LEU A 220 0.39 -12.42 3.60
C LEU A 220 0.66 -11.03 4.19
N PHE A 221 1.22 -10.12 3.39
CA PHE A 221 1.43 -8.72 3.74
C PHE A 221 0.12 -8.00 4.07
N PHE A 222 -0.90 -8.12 3.21
CA PHE A 222 -2.21 -7.52 3.48
C PHE A 222 -2.88 -8.13 4.72
N LYS A 223 -2.76 -9.45 4.92
CA LYS A 223 -3.25 -10.11 6.14
C LYS A 223 -2.56 -9.59 7.39
N LEU A 224 -1.25 -9.35 7.35
CA LEU A 224 -0.49 -8.81 8.48
C LEU A 224 -0.97 -7.40 8.83
N PHE A 225 -1.13 -6.51 7.85
CA PHE A 225 -1.63 -5.15 8.08
C PHE A 225 -3.08 -5.16 8.60
N GLY A 226 -3.92 -6.06 8.10
CA GLY A 226 -5.27 -6.28 8.64
C GLY A 226 -5.23 -6.72 10.11
N LEU A 227 -4.33 -7.62 10.47
CA LEU A 227 -4.15 -8.07 11.86
C LEU A 227 -3.69 -6.91 12.77
N VAL A 228 -2.74 -6.09 12.32
CA VAL A 228 -2.29 -4.90 13.06
C VAL A 228 -3.44 -3.91 13.28
N ALA A 229 -4.27 -3.68 12.26
CA ALA A 229 -5.46 -2.83 12.40
C ALA A 229 -6.45 -3.37 13.43
N ILE A 230 -6.72 -4.68 13.42
CA ILE A 230 -7.57 -5.34 14.43
C ILE A 230 -6.99 -5.16 15.84
N VAL A 231 -5.68 -5.33 16.00
CA VAL A 231 -5.00 -5.12 17.29
C VAL A 231 -5.10 -3.67 17.75
N LEU A 232 -4.90 -2.69 16.87
CA LEU A 232 -5.05 -1.26 17.18
C LEU A 232 -6.47 -0.93 17.66
N VAL A 233 -7.49 -1.39 16.94
CA VAL A 233 -8.90 -1.19 17.32
C VAL A 233 -9.18 -1.86 18.67
N SER A 234 -8.71 -3.09 18.87
CA SER A 234 -8.90 -3.83 20.12
C SER A 234 -8.25 -3.12 21.31
N LEU A 235 -7.01 -2.64 21.14
CA LEU A 235 -6.30 -1.85 22.15
C LEU A 235 -7.03 -0.56 22.47
N PHE A 236 -7.48 0.17 21.44
CA PHE A 236 -8.26 1.40 21.62
C PHE A 236 -9.55 1.13 22.41
N MET A 237 -10.28 0.07 22.06
CA MET A 237 -11.51 -0.33 22.75
C MET A 237 -11.24 -0.76 24.19
N LEU A 238 -10.15 -1.48 24.46
CA LEU A 238 -9.74 -1.87 25.81
C LEU A 238 -9.43 -0.66 26.68
N VAL A 239 -8.64 0.29 26.18
CA VAL A 239 -8.29 1.53 26.90
C VAL A 239 -9.53 2.39 27.14
N ASN A 240 -10.49 2.38 26.21
CA ASN A 240 -11.71 3.18 26.29
C ASN A 240 -12.93 2.40 26.79
N PHE A 241 -12.78 1.19 27.31
CA PHE A 241 -13.91 0.30 27.60
C PHE A 241 -14.92 0.94 28.57
N ASN A 242 -14.42 1.58 29.62
CA ASN A 242 -15.24 2.29 30.60
C ASN A 242 -15.88 3.58 30.04
N ASN A 243 -15.43 4.06 28.89
CA ASN A 243 -15.87 5.28 28.22
C ASN A 243 -16.90 5.03 27.10
N LEU A 244 -17.15 3.77 26.73
CA LEU A 244 -18.07 3.40 25.64
C LEU A 244 -19.53 3.81 25.91
N ARG A 245 -19.93 3.89 27.17
CA ARG A 245 -21.32 4.24 27.54
C ARG A 245 -21.44 5.74 27.79
N LYS A 246 -22.27 6.38 26.96
CA LYS A 246 -22.71 7.76 27.10
C LYS A 246 -23.91 7.82 28.05
N GLN A 247 -23.78 8.54 29.15
CA GLN A 247 -24.89 8.84 30.05
C GLN A 247 -25.40 10.24 29.73
N LYS A 248 -26.71 10.36 29.49
CA LYS A 248 -27.39 11.64 29.26
C LYS A 248 -28.46 11.81 30.31
N VAL A 249 -28.48 12.97 30.95
CA VAL A 249 -29.52 13.36 31.92
C VAL A 249 -29.99 14.76 31.55
N SER A 250 -31.28 15.03 31.63
CA SER A 250 -31.87 16.32 31.29
C SER A 250 -32.72 16.82 32.45
N PHE A 251 -32.71 18.13 32.65
CA PHE A 251 -33.36 18.85 33.74
C PHE A 251 -34.02 20.11 33.19
N ASP A 252 -35.17 20.47 33.74
CA ASP A 252 -35.90 21.71 33.46
C ASP A 252 -36.24 22.34 34.80
N GLU A 253 -35.56 23.43 35.15
CA GLU A 253 -35.56 24.01 36.49
C GLU A 253 -35.87 25.51 36.46
N LYS A 254 -36.86 25.92 37.27
CA LYS A 254 -37.30 27.31 37.37
C LYS A 254 -37.00 27.85 38.76
N PHE A 255 -36.36 29.02 38.81
CA PHE A 255 -35.95 29.67 40.05
C PHE A 255 -36.42 31.12 40.09
N THR A 256 -36.87 31.56 41.27
CA THR A 256 -37.26 32.95 41.52
C THR A 256 -36.71 33.41 42.85
N SER A 257 -36.24 34.66 42.90
CA SER A 257 -35.77 35.28 44.15
C SER A 257 -35.95 36.79 44.13
N ALA A 258 -36.19 37.35 45.31
CA ALA A 258 -36.24 38.79 45.53
C ALA A 258 -34.85 39.41 45.78
N GLU A 259 -33.81 38.59 46.00
CA GLU A 259 -32.45 39.06 46.26
C GLU A 259 -31.69 39.29 44.94
N THR A 260 -30.74 40.24 44.95
CA THR A 260 -29.92 40.57 43.77
C THR A 260 -28.73 39.62 43.57
N THR A 261 -28.43 38.78 44.57
CA THR A 261 -27.43 37.71 44.50
C THR A 261 -28.05 36.42 45.03
N ASN A 262 -27.96 35.32 44.30
CA ASN A 262 -28.60 34.05 44.68
C ASN A 262 -27.74 32.85 44.33
N GLN A 263 -27.94 31.77 45.08
CA GLN A 263 -27.43 30.43 44.74
C GLN A 263 -28.62 29.48 44.62
N PHE A 264 -28.87 29.01 43.41
CA PHE A 264 -29.92 28.03 43.14
C PHE A 264 -29.32 26.64 43.05
N ILE A 265 -29.93 25.67 43.73
CA ILE A 265 -29.46 24.29 43.78
C ILE A 265 -30.37 23.46 42.89
N GLY A 266 -29.78 22.84 41.86
CA GLY A 266 -30.48 21.92 40.97
C GLY A 266 -30.64 20.52 41.55
N GLN A 267 -31.36 19.66 40.84
CA GLN A 267 -31.60 18.28 41.22
C GLN A 267 -30.31 17.44 41.20
N SER A 268 -30.23 16.51 42.15
CA SER A 268 -29.11 15.57 42.25
C SER A 268 -29.13 14.53 41.13
N PHE A 269 -27.95 14.15 40.66
CA PHE A 269 -27.74 13.09 39.67
C PHE A 269 -26.50 12.27 40.00
N SER A 270 -26.51 11.00 39.57
CA SER A 270 -25.40 10.09 39.81
C SER A 270 -24.62 9.85 38.53
N LEU A 271 -23.30 10.02 38.60
CA LEU A 271 -22.34 9.72 37.55
C LEU A 271 -21.65 8.39 37.85
N GLY A 272 -21.74 7.43 36.93
CA GLY A 272 -21.04 6.15 37.02
C GLY A 272 -19.75 6.10 36.20
N GLY A 273 -18.81 5.24 36.61
CA GLY A 273 -17.57 4.95 35.85
C GLY A 273 -16.33 5.72 36.30
N THR A 274 -15.30 5.77 35.44
CA THR A 274 -14.03 6.47 35.73
C THR A 274 -14.11 7.97 35.45
N THR A 275 -13.18 8.71 36.03
CA THR A 275 -13.01 10.17 35.95
C THR A 275 -13.11 10.71 34.52
N LYS A 276 -14.08 11.58 34.21
CA LYS A 276 -14.44 11.93 32.81
C LYS A 276 -14.85 13.39 32.58
N LYS A 277 -14.98 13.76 31.30
CA LYS A 277 -15.60 15.02 30.87
C LYS A 277 -17.12 14.94 31.08
N LEU A 278 -17.68 15.95 31.71
CA LEU A 278 -19.10 16.20 31.86
C LEU A 278 -19.43 17.49 31.09
N VAL A 279 -20.25 17.38 30.06
CA VAL A 279 -20.70 18.54 29.29
C VAL A 279 -22.06 18.97 29.80
N PHE A 280 -22.13 20.17 30.34
CA PHE A 280 -23.35 20.92 30.59
C PHE A 280 -23.71 21.68 29.31
N ASP A 281 -24.93 21.47 28.83
CA ASP A 281 -25.49 22.11 27.65
C ASP A 281 -26.89 22.59 28.03
N GLY A 282 -27.06 23.89 28.27
CA GLY A 282 -28.32 24.46 28.74
C GLY A 282 -28.75 25.72 28.02
N ILE A 283 -30.01 26.07 28.25
CA ILE A 283 -30.69 27.27 27.80
C ILE A 283 -31.09 28.02 29.07
N SER A 284 -30.49 29.19 29.26
CA SER A 284 -30.81 30.14 30.32
C SER A 284 -31.85 31.12 29.80
N GLU A 285 -32.88 31.44 30.57
CA GLU A 285 -33.89 32.46 30.28
C GLU A 285 -34.04 33.41 31.48
N THR A 286 -33.89 34.70 31.26
CA THR A 286 -34.06 35.71 32.32
C THR A 286 -34.46 37.07 31.75
N ASN A 287 -35.37 37.76 32.43
CA ASN A 287 -35.75 39.14 32.12
C ASN A 287 -34.68 40.18 32.52
N ASN A 288 -33.62 39.75 33.22
CA ASN A 288 -32.54 40.63 33.68
C ASN A 288 -31.41 40.71 32.64
N LYS A 289 -31.24 41.90 32.07
CA LYS A 289 -30.36 42.19 30.91
C LYS A 289 -28.86 42.04 31.16
N GLU A 290 -28.43 41.95 32.43
CA GLU A 290 -27.03 41.84 32.84
C GLU A 290 -26.88 40.86 34.02
N LEU A 291 -27.45 39.67 33.88
CA LEU A 291 -27.31 38.62 34.89
C LEU A 291 -25.94 37.93 34.75
N ASN A 292 -25.08 38.07 35.75
CA ASN A 292 -23.88 37.24 35.84
C ASN A 292 -24.28 35.86 36.36
N LEU A 293 -23.70 34.82 35.76
CA LEU A 293 -23.97 33.42 36.05
C LEU A 293 -22.66 32.66 36.25
N TRP A 294 -22.57 31.93 37.35
CA TRP A 294 -21.58 30.87 37.55
C TRP A 294 -22.30 29.55 37.65
N VAL A 295 -21.84 28.59 36.85
CA VAL A 295 -22.34 27.22 36.90
C VAL A 295 -21.31 26.40 37.65
N LYS A 296 -21.71 25.87 38.81
CA LYS A 296 -20.86 25.05 39.66
C LYS A 296 -21.38 23.62 39.70
N LEU A 297 -20.46 22.67 39.70
CA LEU A 297 -20.72 21.26 39.91
C LEU A 297 -20.20 20.91 41.30
N VAL A 298 -21.07 20.38 42.15
CA VAL A 298 -20.74 20.06 43.55
C VAL A 298 -20.88 18.56 43.78
N ASN A 299 -19.83 17.92 44.29
CA ASN A 299 -19.90 16.53 44.74
C ASN A 299 -20.55 16.46 46.11
N GLU A 300 -21.66 15.73 46.25
CA GLU A 300 -22.44 15.67 47.49
C GLU A 300 -21.73 14.95 48.65
N LYS A 301 -20.75 14.10 48.34
CA LYS A 301 -20.02 13.32 49.34
C LYS A 301 -18.74 14.02 49.79
N THR A 302 -17.99 14.63 48.87
CA THR A 302 -16.69 15.24 49.16
C THR A 302 -16.77 16.75 49.31
N ASN A 303 -17.89 17.39 48.94
CA ASN A 303 -18.02 18.84 48.83
C ASN A 303 -16.99 19.50 47.90
N GLU A 304 -16.38 18.72 47.00
CA GLU A 304 -15.51 19.27 45.96
C GLU A 304 -16.36 20.09 44.98
N VAL A 305 -15.98 21.34 44.75
CA VAL A 305 -16.66 22.27 43.87
C VAL A 305 -15.80 22.52 42.63
N ARG A 306 -16.40 22.36 41.46
CA ARG A 306 -15.80 22.79 40.19
C ARG A 306 -16.68 23.85 39.55
N GLU A 307 -16.10 24.99 39.24
CA GLU A 307 -16.85 26.14 38.74
C GLU A 307 -16.49 26.50 37.30
N SER A 308 -17.48 27.05 36.60
CA SER A 308 -17.28 27.72 35.33
C SER A 308 -16.58 29.07 35.55
N LYS A 309 -16.05 29.65 34.46
CA LYS A 309 -15.81 31.10 34.45
C LYS A 309 -17.14 31.84 34.59
N MET A 310 -17.09 33.10 35.05
CA MET A 310 -18.27 33.98 35.04
C MET A 310 -18.80 34.09 33.61
N LEU A 311 -20.09 33.85 33.46
CA LEU A 311 -20.84 34.05 32.22
C LEU A 311 -21.74 35.26 32.41
N VAL A 312 -21.90 36.07 31.36
CA VAL A 312 -22.90 37.15 31.36
C VAL A 312 -24.02 36.69 30.45
N HIS A 313 -25.24 36.63 30.96
CA HIS A 313 -26.42 36.31 30.16
C HIS A 313 -26.55 37.32 29.03
N TYR A 314 -26.79 36.84 27.81
CA TYR A 314 -26.91 37.72 26.65
C TYR A 314 -28.28 38.41 26.66
N ASP A 315 -28.28 39.74 26.56
CA ASP A 315 -29.51 40.53 26.43
C ASP A 315 -30.14 40.32 25.05
N ASN A 316 -31.07 39.37 24.96
CA ASN A 316 -31.96 39.23 23.81
C ASN A 316 -33.35 39.78 24.13
N ASN A 317 -33.66 40.97 23.62
CA ASN A 317 -34.97 41.62 23.78
C ASN A 317 -36.14 40.88 23.10
N ILE A 318 -35.88 39.81 22.33
CA ILE A 318 -36.91 39.04 21.62
C ILE A 318 -37.45 37.90 22.49
N ASN A 319 -36.56 37.10 23.09
CA ASN A 319 -36.94 35.86 23.77
C ASN A 319 -36.25 35.66 25.14
N TYR A 320 -35.41 36.61 25.57
CA TYR A 320 -34.71 36.58 26.85
C TYR A 320 -33.83 35.35 27.10
N ALA A 321 -33.49 34.58 26.05
CA ALA A 321 -32.81 33.29 26.13
C ALA A 321 -31.32 33.34 25.71
N SER A 322 -30.48 32.55 26.37
CA SER A 322 -29.05 32.39 26.09
C SER A 322 -28.63 30.92 26.15
N GLY A 323 -27.84 30.48 25.17
CA GLY A 323 -27.28 29.13 25.16
C GLY A 323 -25.98 29.10 25.97
N VAL A 324 -25.92 28.21 26.96
CA VAL A 324 -24.79 28.05 27.87
C VAL A 324 -24.20 26.66 27.70
N THR A 325 -22.90 26.56 27.41
CA THR A 325 -22.17 25.29 27.42
C THR A 325 -20.99 25.37 28.37
N VAL A 326 -20.92 24.45 29.32
CA VAL A 326 -19.80 24.33 30.28
C VAL A 326 -19.26 22.92 30.21
N GLU A 327 -17.95 22.79 30.02
CA GLU A 327 -17.29 21.50 29.96
C GLU A 327 -16.49 21.27 31.24
N PHE A 328 -17.05 20.50 32.16
CA PHE A 328 -16.35 20.08 33.37
C PHE A 328 -15.45 18.89 33.06
N CYS A 329 -14.27 18.94 33.63
CA CYS A 329 -13.17 18.07 33.26
C CYS A 329 -12.79 17.17 34.42
N LYS A 330 -12.40 15.91 34.15
CA LYS A 330 -11.96 14.93 35.15
C LYS A 330 -12.91 14.80 36.37
N ILE A 331 -14.18 14.51 36.13
CA ILE A 331 -15.21 14.31 37.16
C ILE A 331 -15.26 12.83 37.58
N PRO A 332 -14.93 12.48 38.84
CA PRO A 332 -15.02 11.10 39.30
C PRO A 332 -16.47 10.61 39.39
N ALA A 333 -16.66 9.30 39.53
CA ALA A 333 -17.99 8.77 39.84
C ALA A 333 -18.45 9.25 41.22
N GLY A 334 -19.75 9.53 41.32
CA GLY A 334 -20.35 10.06 42.52
C GLY A 334 -21.74 10.63 42.27
N THR A 335 -22.32 11.18 43.32
CA THR A 335 -23.58 11.92 43.25
C THR A 335 -23.25 13.41 43.31
N TYR A 336 -23.86 14.16 42.40
CA TYR A 336 -23.59 15.56 42.15
C TYR A 336 -24.90 16.33 42.01
N HIS A 337 -24.85 17.63 42.26
CA HIS A 337 -25.87 18.57 41.81
C HIS A 337 -25.21 19.80 41.19
N MET A 338 -25.99 20.54 40.41
CA MET A 338 -25.58 21.83 39.87
C MET A 338 -25.92 22.93 40.87
N VAL A 339 -25.05 23.94 40.98
CA VAL A 339 -25.35 25.19 41.66
C VAL A 339 -25.21 26.32 40.65
N PHE A 340 -26.30 27.09 40.48
CA PHE A 340 -26.35 28.27 39.65
C PHE A 340 -26.24 29.49 40.55
N GLU A 341 -25.05 30.07 40.61
CA GLU A 341 -24.83 31.32 41.33
C GLU A 341 -25.08 32.48 40.37
N THR A 342 -25.94 33.40 40.79
CA THR A 342 -26.37 34.53 39.97
C THR A 342 -26.14 35.83 40.72
N SER A 343 -25.74 36.88 40.01
CA SER A 343 -25.67 38.23 40.56
C SER A 343 -26.16 39.25 39.54
N SER A 344 -27.01 40.17 39.95
CA SER A 344 -27.47 41.28 39.12
C SER A 344 -27.17 42.63 39.79
N ASN A 345 -26.84 43.62 38.98
CA ASN A 345 -26.69 45.01 39.42
C ASN A 345 -28.03 45.75 39.50
N LEU A 346 -29.13 45.14 39.02
CA LEU A 346 -30.47 45.72 39.00
C LEU A 346 -31.21 45.40 40.30
N GLN A 347 -31.98 46.36 40.83
CA GLN A 347 -32.81 46.19 42.04
C GLN A 347 -34.15 45.46 41.75
N GLU A 348 -34.17 44.60 40.74
CA GLU A 348 -35.35 43.83 40.36
C GLU A 348 -35.21 42.38 40.82
N PRO A 349 -36.33 41.71 41.20
CA PRO A 349 -36.32 40.28 41.50
C PRO A 349 -35.73 39.47 40.34
N ILE A 350 -34.88 38.50 40.66
CA ILE A 350 -34.28 37.60 39.69
C ILE A 350 -35.29 36.49 39.37
N ASN A 351 -35.79 36.47 38.13
CA ASN A 351 -36.44 35.31 37.53
C ASN A 351 -35.43 34.62 36.61
N TYR A 352 -35.09 33.38 36.95
CA TYR A 352 -34.07 32.62 36.25
C TYR A 352 -34.59 31.21 35.96
N ASP A 353 -34.64 30.87 34.68
CA ASP A 353 -35.14 29.59 34.22
C ASP A 353 -34.05 28.91 33.39
N ILE A 354 -33.78 27.64 33.68
CA ILE A 354 -32.73 26.87 33.02
C ILE A 354 -33.18 25.46 32.65
N ASP A 355 -33.19 25.19 31.34
CA ASP A 355 -33.28 23.84 30.79
C ASP A 355 -31.87 23.39 30.44
N TYR A 356 -31.42 22.26 30.97
CA TYR A 356 -30.08 21.77 30.68
C TYR A 356 -29.99 20.26 30.56
N ARG A 357 -29.06 19.86 29.70
CA ARG A 357 -28.67 18.48 29.46
C ARG A 357 -27.23 18.29 29.90
N LEU A 358 -27.04 17.29 30.74
CA LEU A 358 -25.76 16.78 31.15
C LEU A 358 -25.39 15.57 30.30
N VAL A 359 -24.22 15.62 29.69
CA VAL A 359 -23.66 14.53 28.90
C VAL A 359 -22.36 14.06 29.55
N HIS A 360 -22.39 12.88 30.12
CA HIS A 360 -21.25 12.27 30.81
C HIS A 360 -20.70 11.08 30.00
N GLY A 361 -19.42 11.18 29.64
CA GLY A 361 -18.74 10.19 28.81
C GLY A 361 -18.94 10.43 27.31
N ASP A 362 -17.82 10.34 26.59
CA ASP A 362 -17.75 10.25 25.13
C ASP A 362 -16.36 9.70 24.75
N ILE A 363 -16.23 9.10 23.57
CA ILE A 363 -14.95 8.61 23.07
C ILE A 363 -14.52 9.49 21.90
N ASN A 364 -13.33 10.04 22.00
CA ASN A 364 -12.70 10.70 20.87
C ASN A 364 -12.02 9.65 19.98
N TYR A 365 -12.62 9.35 18.82
CA TYR A 365 -12.07 8.40 17.85
C TYR A 365 -10.97 8.99 16.96
N PHE A 366 -10.68 10.29 17.08
CA PHE A 366 -9.75 10.98 16.18
C PHE A 366 -8.35 10.37 16.19
N SER A 367 -7.85 9.98 17.37
CA SER A 367 -6.55 9.32 17.51
C SER A 367 -6.51 7.97 16.80
N LEU A 368 -7.59 7.16 16.91
CA LEU A 368 -7.71 5.89 16.21
C LEU A 368 -7.78 6.10 14.69
N ILE A 369 -8.55 7.07 14.22
CA ILE A 369 -8.69 7.40 12.79
C ILE A 369 -7.33 7.79 12.21
N ILE A 370 -6.59 8.67 12.89
CA ILE A 370 -5.24 9.05 12.46
C ILE A 370 -4.31 7.85 12.44
N ALA A 371 -4.31 7.01 13.48
CA ALA A 371 -3.44 5.84 13.54
C ALA A 371 -3.71 4.84 12.40
N LEU A 372 -4.99 4.59 12.09
CA LEU A 372 -5.39 3.76 10.96
C LEU A 372 -5.01 4.39 9.61
N GLY A 373 -5.15 5.71 9.48
CA GLY A 373 -4.73 6.44 8.28
C GLY A 373 -3.22 6.35 8.04
N ILE A 374 -2.40 6.51 9.09
CA ILE A 374 -0.95 6.34 9.03
C ILE A 374 -0.59 4.90 8.66
N LEU A 375 -1.24 3.91 9.28
CA LEU A 375 -1.01 2.49 8.98
C LEU A 375 -1.31 2.18 7.50
N PHE A 376 -2.43 2.67 6.98
CA PHE A 376 -2.80 2.47 5.58
C PHE A 376 -1.83 3.14 4.62
N PHE A 377 -1.45 4.39 4.91
CA PHE A 377 -0.48 5.14 4.10
C PHE A 377 0.90 4.48 4.10
N ALA A 378 1.39 4.05 5.27
CA ALA A 378 2.65 3.31 5.37
C ALA A 378 2.58 1.96 4.62
N GLY A 379 1.48 1.23 4.75
CA GLY A 379 1.26 -0.02 4.01
C GLY A 379 1.29 0.19 2.50
N TYR A 380 0.64 1.25 2.00
CA TYR A 380 0.65 1.63 0.59
C TYR A 380 2.07 1.97 0.08
N LEU A 381 2.84 2.77 0.83
CA LEU A 381 4.21 3.11 0.46
C LEU A 381 5.12 1.87 0.40
N ILE A 382 5.01 0.97 1.38
CA ILE A 382 5.78 -0.27 1.40
C ILE A 382 5.38 -1.17 0.24
N TYR A 383 4.07 -1.30 -0.03
CA TYR A 383 3.56 -2.09 -1.13
C TYR A 383 4.12 -1.60 -2.48
N ASN A 384 4.00 -0.31 -2.79
CA ASN A 384 4.50 0.22 -4.06
C ASN A 384 6.02 0.05 -4.20
N ASN A 385 6.78 0.38 -3.16
CA ASN A 385 8.23 0.34 -3.24
C ASN A 385 8.78 -1.08 -3.33
N LYS A 386 8.15 -2.08 -2.69
CA LYS A 386 8.72 -3.44 -2.61
C LYS A 386 8.00 -4.50 -3.40
N PHE A 387 6.69 -4.39 -3.58
CA PHE A 387 5.94 -5.39 -4.32
C PHE A 387 5.81 -5.02 -5.80
N LEU A 388 5.70 -3.72 -6.14
CA LEU A 388 5.60 -3.28 -7.54
C LEU A 388 6.96 -2.98 -8.17
N ASN A 389 7.82 -2.21 -7.48
CA ASN A 389 9.06 -1.72 -8.10
C ASN A 389 10.27 -2.67 -7.93
N ASP A 390 10.30 -3.48 -6.87
CA ASP A 390 11.54 -4.07 -6.34
C ASP A 390 11.34 -5.52 -5.86
N GLY A 391 10.26 -6.19 -6.30
CA GLY A 391 9.78 -7.43 -5.71
C GLY A 391 10.52 -8.69 -6.17
N SER A 392 11.03 -8.71 -7.41
CA SER A 392 11.66 -9.90 -7.98
C SER A 392 12.84 -10.47 -7.19
N PRO A 393 13.74 -9.67 -6.57
CA PRO A 393 14.90 -10.21 -5.84
C PRO A 393 14.54 -10.77 -4.46
N PHE A 394 13.41 -10.33 -3.88
CA PHE A 394 12.96 -10.83 -2.58
C PHE A 394 12.30 -12.20 -2.73
N TYR A 395 11.44 -12.39 -3.74
CA TYR A 395 10.80 -13.68 -3.98
C TYR A 395 11.74 -14.71 -4.59
N SER A 396 12.77 -14.30 -5.33
CA SER A 396 13.69 -15.22 -6.01
C SER A 396 14.51 -16.09 -5.05
N ASN A 397 14.64 -15.70 -3.79
CA ASN A 397 15.42 -16.42 -2.78
C ASN A 397 14.57 -17.24 -1.79
N LEU A 398 13.24 -17.20 -1.93
CA LEU A 398 12.31 -17.86 -1.02
C LEU A 398 11.73 -19.11 -1.70
N THR A 399 11.51 -20.16 -0.91
CA THR A 399 10.78 -21.37 -1.35
C THR A 399 9.33 -21.37 -0.86
N HIS A 400 9.05 -20.62 0.20
CA HIS A 400 7.76 -20.38 0.81
C HIS A 400 7.80 -19.02 1.53
N VAL A 401 6.65 -18.38 1.72
CA VAL A 401 6.57 -17.09 2.41
C VAL A 401 5.87 -17.23 3.75
N SER A 402 6.56 -16.86 4.83
CA SER A 402 6.00 -16.84 6.19
C SER A 402 5.83 -15.42 6.74
N TYR A 403 5.10 -15.28 7.85
CA TYR A 403 4.93 -13.98 8.51
C TYR A 403 6.25 -13.42 9.03
N ASP A 404 7.19 -14.28 9.42
CA ASP A 404 8.52 -13.86 9.88
C ASP A 404 9.33 -13.23 8.74
N ASP A 405 9.18 -13.73 7.52
CA ASP A 405 9.85 -13.18 6.33
C ASP A 405 9.31 -11.79 6.00
N ILE A 406 7.99 -11.59 6.08
CA ILE A 406 7.37 -10.27 5.92
C ILE A 406 7.76 -9.32 7.06
N LEU A 407 7.91 -9.82 8.29
CA LEU A 407 8.28 -9.00 9.46
C LEU A 407 9.76 -8.56 9.46
N LYS A 408 10.65 -9.33 8.84
CA LYS A 408 12.05 -8.95 8.61
C LYS A 408 12.20 -7.82 7.60
N LEU A 409 11.24 -7.71 6.67
CA LEU A 409 11.22 -6.67 5.66
C LEU A 409 11.19 -5.29 6.36
N PHE A 410 12.21 -4.46 6.14
CA PHE A 410 12.37 -3.16 6.81
C PHE A 410 12.32 -3.17 8.35
N ASN A 411 12.66 -4.29 9.01
CA ASN A 411 12.51 -4.37 10.46
C ASN A 411 11.05 -4.06 10.90
N LEU A 412 10.06 -4.41 10.07
CA LEU A 412 8.63 -4.11 10.27
C LEU A 412 8.16 -4.51 11.67
N LYS A 413 8.70 -5.61 12.21
CA LYS A 413 8.49 -6.04 13.59
C LYS A 413 8.66 -4.91 14.60
N TYR A 414 9.79 -4.20 14.52
CA TYR A 414 10.10 -3.12 15.46
C TYR A 414 9.25 -1.88 15.21
N ILE A 415 8.92 -1.60 13.95
CA ILE A 415 8.04 -0.48 13.57
C ILE A 415 6.63 -0.72 14.13
N ILE A 416 6.07 -1.92 13.93
CA ILE A 416 4.75 -2.29 14.44
C ILE A 416 4.73 -2.25 15.96
N ILE A 417 5.69 -2.90 16.64
CA ILE A 417 5.75 -2.91 18.11
C ILE A 417 5.91 -1.50 18.66
N GLY A 418 6.84 -0.70 18.13
CA GLY A 418 7.06 0.69 18.53
C GLY A 418 5.82 1.55 18.31
N GLY A 419 5.17 1.43 17.15
CA GLY A 419 3.94 2.14 16.83
C GLY A 419 2.79 1.81 17.76
N LEU A 420 2.58 0.51 18.07
CA LEU A 420 1.56 0.06 19.03
C LEU A 420 1.81 0.61 20.44
N LEU A 421 3.07 0.63 20.89
CA LEU A 421 3.44 1.18 22.20
C LEU A 421 3.20 2.68 22.28
N ILE A 422 3.64 3.44 21.26
CA ILE A 422 3.43 4.89 21.18
C ILE A 422 1.94 5.21 21.15
N PHE A 423 1.16 4.51 20.32
CA PHE A 423 -0.29 4.71 20.23
C PHE A 423 -0.99 4.45 21.57
N THR A 424 -0.61 3.37 22.25
CA THR A 424 -1.19 3.02 23.55
C THR A 424 -0.83 4.07 24.61
N ALA A 425 0.45 4.47 24.67
CA ALA A 425 0.90 5.51 25.59
C ALA A 425 0.21 6.85 25.34
N TYR A 426 0.07 7.26 24.07
CA TYR A 426 -0.64 8.47 23.68
C TYR A 426 -2.12 8.42 24.08
N THR A 427 -2.81 7.32 23.78
CA THR A 427 -4.24 7.17 24.10
C THR A 427 -4.47 7.19 25.62
N VAL A 428 -3.57 6.59 26.41
CA VAL A 428 -3.63 6.68 27.88
C VAL A 428 -3.36 8.12 28.33
N TYR A 429 -2.35 8.79 27.77
CA TYR A 429 -2.03 10.17 28.12
C TYR A 429 -3.19 11.12 27.85
N SER A 430 -3.76 11.10 26.64
CA SER A 430 -4.87 12.00 26.26
C SER A 430 -6.13 11.76 27.09
N ASN A 431 -6.40 10.52 27.48
CA ASN A 431 -7.62 10.18 28.20
C ASN A 431 -7.52 10.39 29.71
N TYR A 432 -6.32 10.31 30.30
CA TYR A 432 -6.16 10.28 31.76
C TYR A 432 -5.20 11.33 32.32
N LEU A 433 -4.11 11.63 31.61
CA LEU A 433 -3.01 12.44 32.14
C LEU A 433 -3.08 13.90 31.71
N GLU A 434 -3.50 14.19 30.48
CA GLU A 434 -3.54 15.55 29.94
C GLU A 434 -4.29 16.51 30.87
N GLU A 435 -3.65 17.64 31.21
CA GLU A 435 -4.29 18.70 31.99
C GLU A 435 -5.45 19.26 31.18
N CYS A 436 -6.65 19.29 31.75
CA CYS A 436 -7.80 19.85 31.06
C CYS A 436 -8.49 20.89 31.93
N THR A 437 -8.69 22.06 31.33
CA THR A 437 -9.32 23.22 31.96
C THR A 437 -10.81 23.23 31.67
N THR A 438 -11.63 23.62 32.65
CA THR A 438 -13.05 23.87 32.41
C THR A 438 -13.22 24.91 31.31
N SER A 439 -13.89 24.54 30.22
CA SER A 439 -14.16 25.44 29.10
C SER A 439 -15.61 25.92 29.19
N THR A 440 -15.85 27.13 28.70
CA THR A 440 -17.17 27.76 28.74
C THR A 440 -17.42 28.46 27.41
N SER A 441 -18.59 28.23 26.80
CA SER A 441 -19.05 29.00 25.66
C SER A 441 -20.48 29.48 25.86
N LEU A 442 -20.75 30.70 25.38
CA LEU A 442 -22.05 31.34 25.42
C LEU A 442 -22.46 31.63 23.99
N ASN A 443 -23.69 31.28 23.62
CA ASN A 443 -24.20 31.43 22.26
C ASN A 443 -25.54 32.17 22.28
N TYR A 444 -25.77 32.97 21.24
CA TYR A 444 -27.08 33.58 21.01
C TYR A 444 -28.09 32.51 20.59
N LEU A 445 -29.30 32.60 21.15
CA LEU A 445 -30.43 31.76 20.79
C LEU A 445 -31.55 32.62 20.22
N GLU A 446 -32.02 32.25 19.03
CA GLU A 446 -33.20 32.83 18.41
C GLU A 446 -34.36 31.83 18.47
N ASP A 447 -35.57 32.29 18.81
CA ASP A 447 -36.78 31.50 18.67
C ASP A 447 -37.35 31.77 17.28
N HIS A 448 -37.14 30.84 16.36
CA HIS A 448 -37.61 30.97 14.97
C HIS A 448 -39.11 30.75 14.81
N THR A 449 -39.78 30.25 15.84
CA THR A 449 -41.23 30.01 15.80
C THR A 449 -42.03 31.17 16.40
N TYR A 450 -41.36 32.07 17.14
CA TYR A 450 -41.98 33.13 17.95
C TYR A 450 -43.12 32.60 18.84
N THR A 451 -43.07 31.31 19.19
CA THR A 451 -44.08 30.66 20.04
C THR A 451 -43.69 30.69 21.51
N GLY A 452 -42.45 31.10 21.83
CA GLY A 452 -41.90 31.01 23.18
C GLY A 452 -41.67 29.56 23.63
N SER A 453 -41.71 28.60 22.70
CA SER A 453 -41.53 27.18 23.01
C SER A 453 -40.05 26.80 23.00
N ARG A 454 -39.59 26.24 24.13
CA ARG A 454 -38.20 25.82 24.36
C ARG A 454 -37.67 24.77 23.39
N THR A 455 -38.57 23.98 22.80
CA THR A 455 -38.22 22.95 21.81
C THR A 455 -37.73 23.51 20.47
N HIS A 456 -37.79 24.83 20.27
CA HIS A 456 -37.56 25.47 18.97
C HIS A 456 -36.42 26.49 18.95
N TYR A 457 -35.64 26.59 20.03
CA TYR A 457 -34.42 27.38 20.01
C TYR A 457 -33.36 26.73 19.10
N TYR A 458 -32.81 27.51 18.17
CA TYR A 458 -31.62 27.12 17.41
C TYR A 458 -30.43 27.99 17.82
N ARG A 459 -29.25 27.37 17.88
CA ARG A 459 -27.99 28.07 18.16
C ARG A 459 -27.57 28.82 16.90
N SER A 460 -27.71 30.15 16.90
CA SER A 460 -27.08 30.94 15.85
C SER A 460 -25.59 31.01 16.16
N TYR A 461 -24.78 30.30 15.38
CA TYR A 461 -23.35 30.57 15.37
C TYR A 461 -23.18 31.95 14.73
N SER A 462 -22.84 32.95 15.55
CA SER A 462 -22.37 34.23 15.05
C SER A 462 -21.04 34.02 14.34
N SER A 463 -21.11 33.54 13.10
CA SER A 463 -20.11 33.82 12.08
C SER A 463 -20.72 34.86 11.17
N ASP A 464 -19.95 35.91 10.91
CA ASP A 464 -20.16 36.99 9.97
C ASP A 464 -21.34 36.85 8.99
N GLY A 465 -22.13 37.92 8.93
CA GLY A 465 -23.29 38.04 8.08
C GLY A 465 -23.00 37.61 6.64
N SER A 466 -23.56 36.47 6.26
CA SER A 466 -23.96 36.20 4.88
C SER A 466 -24.91 34.99 4.87
N GLY A 467 -26.09 35.20 4.29
CA GLY A 467 -27.02 34.13 3.96
C GLY A 467 -28.26 34.08 4.84
N HIS A 468 -29.31 34.81 4.46
CA HIS A 468 -30.46 34.23 3.78
C HIS A 468 -31.48 35.33 3.43
N LYS A 469 -31.61 35.60 2.14
CA LYS A 469 -32.89 35.85 1.49
C LYS A 469 -33.28 34.56 0.76
#